data_AF-A0A4Y9ZE42-F1
#
_entry.id   AF-A0A4Y9ZE42-F1
#
_cell.length_a   1.000
_cell.length_b   1.000
_cell.length_c   1.000
_cell.angle_alpha   90.00
_cell.angle_beta   90.00
_cell.angle_gamma   90.00
#
_symmetry.space_group_name_H-M   'P 1'
#
loop_
_entity.id
_entity.type
_entity.pdbx_description
1 polymer ?
#
loop_
_entity_poly.entity_id
_entity_poly.type
_entity_poly.pdbx_seq_one_letter_code
_entity_poly.pdbx_strand_id
1 'polypeptide(L)'
;DFVGLIYLLILAYVLTLFHFGARAAIQDRLTLRALLLMRIIIPIIAYFIISCFYSLLNLAFQVPFNRWYGHSGFVIYWMMSWLGMAALGLAVEAMITLLTIRFVPFFLVLWLIVNVSVCFYPIPLLPGVFRYGYAMPFYNVQRAVRTIVFGTKNQLGLNFGVQIAWIAVSLVSIVLIQAWRRWEERKAKDGSGAKETA
;
A
#
# COMPACT_ATOMS: atom_id res chain seq x y z
N ASP A 1 17.72 -2.67 -4.13
CA ASP A 1 17.61 -4.02 -4.74
C ASP A 1 16.24 -4.64 -4.57
N PHE A 2 15.99 -5.75 -5.28
CA PHE A 2 14.75 -6.54 -5.21
C PHE A 2 14.37 -6.94 -3.79
N VAL A 3 15.37 -7.38 -3.03
CA VAL A 3 15.21 -7.80 -1.64
C VAL A 3 14.65 -6.65 -0.79
N GLY A 4 15.12 -5.41 -1.04
CA GLY A 4 14.61 -4.21 -0.38
C GLY A 4 13.11 -3.99 -0.61
N LEU A 5 12.62 -4.19 -1.84
CA LEU A 5 11.20 -4.04 -2.17
C LEU A 5 10.34 -5.12 -1.51
N ILE A 6 10.85 -6.35 -1.43
CA ILE A 6 10.19 -7.45 -0.73
C ILE A 6 10.09 -7.14 0.77
N TYR A 7 11.16 -6.65 1.40
CA TYR A 7 11.11 -6.21 2.80
C TYR A 7 10.10 -5.09 3.02
N LEU A 8 10.05 -4.11 2.12
CA LEU A 8 9.10 -3.00 2.20
C LEU A 8 7.65 -3.51 2.15
N LEU A 9 7.35 -4.50 1.31
CA LEU A 9 6.03 -5.13 1.27
C LEU A 9 5.72 -5.96 2.52
N ILE A 10 6.67 -6.76 2.99
CA ILE A 10 6.48 -7.58 4.20
C ILE A 10 6.20 -6.67 5.40
N LEU A 11 6.97 -5.59 5.56
CA LEU A 11 6.75 -4.59 6.61
C LEU A 11 5.38 -3.92 6.48
N ALA A 12 4.98 -3.52 5.27
CA ALA A 12 3.65 -2.98 5.01
C ALA A 12 2.55 -3.96 5.46
N TYR A 13 2.71 -5.23 5.09
CA TYR A 13 1.75 -6.29 5.39
C TYR A 13 1.61 -6.57 6.88
N VAL A 14 2.73 -6.76 7.57
CA VAL A 14 2.75 -7.04 9.02
C VAL A 14 2.06 -5.91 9.79
N LEU A 15 2.31 -4.65 9.41
CA LEU A 15 1.63 -3.50 10.00
C LEU A 15 0.13 -3.51 9.71
N THR A 16 -0.30 -3.85 8.49
CA THR A 16 -1.73 -3.96 8.18
C THR A 16 -2.42 -5.03 9.02
N LEU A 17 -1.76 -6.17 9.26
CA LEU A 17 -2.28 -7.22 10.13
C LEU A 17 -2.40 -6.77 11.60
N PHE A 18 -1.37 -6.10 12.13
CA PHE A 18 -1.44 -5.54 13.48
C PHE A 18 -2.55 -4.49 13.60
N HIS A 19 -2.71 -3.65 12.59
CA HIS A 19 -3.78 -2.65 12.53
C HIS A 19 -5.17 -3.30 12.46
N PHE A 20 -5.33 -4.44 11.76
CA PHE A 20 -6.56 -5.21 11.79
C PHE A 20 -6.84 -5.81 13.17
N GLY A 21 -5.86 -6.46 13.79
CA GLY A 21 -6.00 -7.02 15.14
C GLY A 21 -6.35 -5.97 16.19
N ALA A 22 -5.69 -4.81 16.15
CA ALA A 22 -5.96 -3.70 17.06
C ALA A 22 -7.39 -3.14 16.91
N ARG A 23 -7.91 -3.08 15.67
CA ARG A 23 -9.29 -2.64 15.43
C ARG A 23 -10.32 -3.64 15.92
N ALA A 24 -10.05 -4.93 15.83
CA ALA A 24 -11.01 -5.95 16.26
C ALA A 24 -11.43 -5.77 17.73
N ALA A 25 -10.54 -5.26 18.58
CA ALA A 25 -10.79 -4.97 19.98
C ALA A 25 -11.57 -3.65 20.25
N ILE A 26 -11.57 -2.71 19.30
CA ILE A 26 -12.06 -1.33 19.50
C ILE A 26 -13.31 -1.03 18.66
N GLN A 27 -13.57 -1.83 17.60
CA GLN A 27 -14.62 -1.57 16.60
C GLN A 27 -16.03 -1.42 17.18
N ASP A 28 -16.38 -2.16 18.23
CA ASP A 28 -17.74 -2.18 18.79
C ASP A 28 -18.12 -0.88 19.50
N ARG A 29 -17.14 -0.04 19.83
CA ARG A 29 -17.34 1.20 20.61
C ARG A 29 -17.22 2.48 19.78
N LEU A 30 -16.90 2.36 18.48
CA LEU A 30 -16.62 3.53 17.63
C LEU A 30 -17.76 3.86 16.67
N THR A 31 -17.97 5.16 16.45
CA THR A 31 -18.84 5.63 15.37
C THR A 31 -18.21 5.32 14.01
N LEU A 32 -19.04 5.07 12.99
CA LEU A 32 -18.57 4.68 11.64
C LEU A 32 -17.58 5.69 11.02
N ARG A 33 -17.76 7.00 11.29
CA ARG A 33 -16.84 8.04 10.81
C ARG A 33 -15.48 7.93 11.49
N ALA A 34 -15.46 7.72 12.82
CA ALA A 34 -14.23 7.52 13.56
C ALA A 34 -13.52 6.23 13.13
N LEU A 35 -14.27 5.16 12.85
CA LEU A 35 -13.73 3.90 12.32
C LEU A 35 -13.06 4.10 10.94
N LEU A 36 -13.72 4.80 10.02
CA LEU A 36 -13.15 5.12 8.70
C LEU A 36 -11.88 5.98 8.80
N LEU A 37 -11.88 7.02 9.64
CA LEU A 37 -10.71 7.87 9.84
C LEU A 37 -9.56 7.11 10.48
N MET A 38 -9.85 6.30 11.51
CA MET A 38 -8.88 5.41 12.15
C MET A 38 -8.20 4.50 11.12
N ARG A 39 -9.00 3.93 10.21
CA ARG A 39 -8.52 2.99 9.18
C ARG A 39 -7.58 3.59 8.14
N ILE A 40 -7.60 4.91 7.96
CA ILE A 40 -6.79 5.59 6.97
C ILE A 40 -5.62 6.28 7.66
N ILE A 41 -5.89 7.05 8.70
CA ILE A 41 -4.91 7.92 9.35
C ILE A 41 -3.87 7.10 10.12
N ILE A 42 -4.29 6.11 10.91
CA ILE A 42 -3.35 5.32 11.72
C ILE A 42 -2.32 4.58 10.85
N PRO A 43 -2.71 3.80 9.82
CA PRO A 43 -1.72 3.12 8.99
C PRO A 43 -0.83 4.10 8.22
N ILE A 44 -1.35 5.23 7.73
CA ILE A 44 -0.53 6.24 7.04
C ILE A 44 0.58 6.80 7.95
N ILE A 45 0.25 7.11 9.21
CA ILE A 45 1.23 7.59 10.20
C ILE A 45 2.23 6.48 10.57
N ALA A 46 1.75 5.25 10.77
CA ALA A 46 2.61 4.11 11.09
C ALA A 46 3.61 3.83 9.95
N TYR A 47 3.14 3.85 8.69
CA TYR A 47 4.00 3.69 7.51
C TYR A 47 5.02 4.83 7.39
N PHE A 48 4.68 6.06 7.79
CA PHE A 48 5.61 7.19 7.76
C PHE A 48 6.80 6.96 8.70
N ILE A 49 6.54 6.50 9.93
CA ILE A 49 7.59 6.21 10.92
C ILE A 49 8.43 5.01 10.49
N ILE A 50 7.79 3.93 10.05
CA ILE A 50 8.51 2.69 9.67
C ILE A 50 9.32 2.87 8.39
N SER A 51 8.79 3.59 7.40
CA SER A 51 9.55 3.95 6.19
C SER A 51 10.76 4.82 6.50
N CYS A 52 10.71 5.65 7.56
CA CYS A 52 11.86 6.41 8.03
C CYS A 52 12.96 5.47 8.52
N PHE A 53 12.65 4.56 9.45
CA PHE A 53 13.61 3.56 9.94
C PHE A 53 14.16 2.67 8.83
N TYR A 54 13.30 2.23 7.91
CA TYR A 54 13.72 1.49 6.73
C TYR A 54 14.72 2.29 5.87
N SER A 55 14.48 3.60 5.70
CA SER A 55 15.37 4.46 4.91
C SER A 55 16.69 4.75 5.62
N LEU A 56 16.66 4.94 6.94
CA LEU A 56 17.84 5.07 7.81
C LEU A 56 18.72 3.81 7.74
N LEU A 57 18.13 2.62 7.73
CA LEU A 57 18.86 1.37 7.58
C LEU A 57 19.60 1.33 6.23
N ASN A 58 18.95 1.71 5.13
CA ASN A 58 19.62 1.81 3.83
C ASN A 58 20.74 2.86 3.80
N LEU A 59 20.58 3.97 4.54
CA LEU A 59 21.64 4.96 4.71
C LEU A 59 22.81 4.40 5.53
N ALA A 60 22.55 3.61 6.57
CA ALA A 60 23.57 2.95 7.39
C ALA A 60 24.38 1.91 6.58
N PHE A 61 23.75 1.24 5.61
CA PHE A 61 24.42 0.39 4.61
C PHE A 61 25.18 1.19 3.54
N GLN A 62 25.39 2.50 3.75
CA GLN A 62 26.20 3.38 2.91
C GLN A 62 25.73 3.46 1.45
N VAL A 63 24.42 3.37 1.21
CA VAL A 63 23.86 3.58 -0.14
C VAL A 63 24.11 5.03 -0.58
N PRO A 64 24.68 5.27 -1.78
CA PRO A 64 25.15 6.60 -2.18
C PRO A 64 24.00 7.51 -2.67
N PHE A 65 23.21 8.02 -1.73
CA PHE A 65 22.09 8.93 -2.03
C PHE A 65 22.54 10.37 -2.38
N ASN A 66 23.75 10.77 -2.00
CA ASN A 66 24.27 12.13 -2.17
C ASN A 66 24.84 12.42 -3.57
N ARG A 67 24.91 11.42 -4.46
CA ARG A 67 25.69 11.51 -5.70
C ARG A 67 25.09 12.45 -6.76
N TRP A 68 23.76 12.51 -6.84
CA TRP A 68 23.05 13.25 -7.91
C TRP A 68 22.08 14.31 -7.38
N TYR A 69 21.42 14.03 -6.25
CA TYR A 69 20.41 14.91 -5.64
C TYR A 69 20.90 15.61 -4.37
N GLY A 70 22.19 15.52 -4.08
CA GLY A 70 22.76 16.08 -2.85
C GLY A 70 22.14 15.48 -1.58
N HIS A 71 22.03 16.31 -0.54
CA HIS A 71 21.37 15.95 0.73
C HIS A 71 19.87 15.63 0.56
N SER A 72 19.22 16.12 -0.50
CA SER A 72 17.80 15.88 -0.77
C SER A 72 17.51 14.47 -1.30
N GLY A 73 18.52 13.74 -1.79
CA GLY A 73 18.35 12.38 -2.31
C GLY A 73 17.80 11.40 -1.27
N PHE A 74 18.20 11.54 -0.01
CA PHE A 74 17.68 10.74 1.10
C PHE A 74 16.20 11.01 1.35
N VAL A 75 15.78 12.28 1.37
CA VAL A 75 14.39 12.67 1.62
C VAL A 75 13.47 12.16 0.51
N ILE A 76 13.91 12.27 -0.76
CA ILE A 76 13.17 11.74 -1.90
C ILE A 76 13.02 10.22 -1.80
N TYR A 77 14.09 9.51 -1.43
CA TYR A 77 14.05 8.07 -1.22
C TYR A 77 13.09 7.67 -0.09
N TRP A 78 13.13 8.40 1.02
CA TRP A 78 12.24 8.17 2.16
C TRP A 78 10.77 8.40 1.79
N MET A 79 10.45 9.52 1.14
CA MET A 79 9.08 9.80 0.70
C MET A 79 8.58 8.77 -0.32
N MET A 80 9.44 8.31 -1.24
CA MET A 80 9.08 7.25 -2.17
C MET A 80 8.82 5.91 -1.46
N SER A 81 9.65 5.58 -0.46
CA SER A 81 9.47 4.37 0.36
C SER A 81 8.17 4.44 1.16
N TRP A 82 7.84 5.60 1.72
CA TRP A 82 6.59 5.84 2.43
C TRP A 82 5.37 5.64 1.52
N LEU A 83 5.35 6.28 0.35
CA LEU A 83 4.25 6.13 -0.61
C LEU A 83 4.17 4.72 -1.19
N GLY A 84 5.31 4.06 -1.38
CA GLY A 84 5.41 2.63 -1.67
C GLY A 84 4.67 1.78 -0.64
N MET A 85 5.02 1.98 0.62
CA MET A 85 4.45 1.23 1.74
C MET A 85 2.97 1.51 1.90
N ALA A 86 2.55 2.77 1.75
CA ALA A 86 1.14 3.17 1.81
C ALA A 86 0.31 2.58 0.67
N ALA A 87 0.80 2.64 -0.58
CA ALA A 87 0.10 2.07 -1.74
C ALA A 87 -0.14 0.56 -1.59
N LEU A 88 0.87 -0.17 -1.11
CA LEU A 88 0.79 -1.62 -0.94
C LEU A 88 -0.02 -1.99 0.31
N GLY A 89 0.24 -1.34 1.44
CA GLY A 89 -0.40 -1.63 2.72
C GLY A 89 -1.89 -1.28 2.73
N LEU A 90 -2.28 -0.14 2.15
CA LEU A 90 -3.69 0.25 2.01
C LEU A 90 -4.45 -0.63 1.01
N ALA A 91 -3.79 -1.13 -0.04
CA ALA A 91 -4.41 -2.09 -0.95
C ALA A 91 -4.76 -3.39 -0.23
N VAL A 92 -3.87 -3.89 0.64
CA VAL A 92 -4.16 -5.06 1.48
C VAL A 92 -5.26 -4.74 2.51
N GLU A 93 -5.23 -3.57 3.14
CA GLU A 93 -6.26 -3.13 4.09
C GLU A 93 -7.66 -3.06 3.44
N ALA A 94 -7.75 -2.59 2.20
CA ALA A 94 -8.98 -2.62 1.40
C ALA A 94 -9.43 -4.06 1.15
N MET A 95 -8.48 -4.94 0.82
CA MET A 95 -8.77 -6.33 0.51
C MET A 95 -9.17 -7.15 1.73
N ILE A 96 -8.62 -6.89 2.92
CA ILE A 96 -9.04 -7.54 4.18
C ILE A 96 -10.53 -7.29 4.46
N THR A 97 -11.05 -6.12 4.07
CA THR A 97 -12.49 -5.87 4.20
C THR A 97 -13.37 -6.60 3.20
N LEU A 98 -12.82 -6.95 2.03
CA LEU A 98 -13.56 -7.63 0.97
C LEU A 98 -13.43 -9.16 1.12
N LEU A 99 -12.20 -9.64 1.21
CA LEU A 99 -11.83 -11.02 1.51
C LEU A 99 -11.55 -11.12 3.01
N THR A 100 -12.48 -11.74 3.74
CA THR A 100 -12.31 -12.17 5.14
C THR A 100 -10.89 -12.64 5.43
N ILE A 101 -10.38 -12.37 6.65
CA ILE A 101 -8.97 -12.60 7.06
C ILE A 101 -8.35 -13.94 6.62
N ARG A 102 -9.17 -14.98 6.48
CA ARG A 102 -8.79 -16.32 6.00
C ARG A 102 -8.17 -16.34 4.59
N PHE A 103 -8.59 -15.46 3.68
CA PHE A 103 -8.11 -15.45 2.28
C PHE A 103 -7.02 -14.41 2.01
N VAL A 104 -6.66 -13.61 3.01
CA VAL A 104 -5.64 -12.57 2.91
C VAL A 104 -4.26 -13.12 2.53
N PRO A 105 -3.79 -14.28 3.05
CA PRO A 105 -2.49 -14.84 2.65
C PRO A 105 -2.43 -15.19 1.16
N PHE A 106 -3.52 -15.71 0.58
CA PHE A 106 -3.57 -16.02 -0.86
C PHE A 106 -3.48 -14.75 -1.71
N PHE A 107 -4.22 -13.71 -1.31
CA PHE A 107 -4.13 -12.41 -1.98
C PHE A 107 -2.72 -11.82 -1.88
N LEU A 108 -2.05 -11.94 -0.73
CA LEU A 108 -0.69 -11.45 -0.57
C LEU A 108 0.29 -12.13 -1.51
N VAL A 109 0.22 -13.46 -1.64
CA VAL A 109 1.10 -14.20 -2.55
C VAL A 109 0.87 -13.75 -3.99
N LEU A 110 -0.40 -13.63 -4.42
CA LEU A 110 -0.73 -13.11 -5.75
C LEU A 110 -0.21 -11.68 -5.94
N TRP A 111 -0.44 -10.81 -4.97
CA TRP A 111 -0.04 -9.41 -5.00
C TRP A 111 1.48 -9.25 -5.07
N LEU A 112 2.22 -10.07 -4.33
CA LEU A 112 3.68 -10.16 -4.40
C LEU A 112 4.14 -10.62 -5.78
N ILE A 113 3.58 -11.70 -6.33
CA ILE A 113 3.99 -12.25 -7.64
C ILE A 113 3.79 -11.23 -8.76
N VAL A 114 2.62 -10.58 -8.81
CA VAL A 114 2.30 -9.57 -9.82
C VAL A 114 3.29 -8.40 -9.76
N ASN A 115 3.65 -7.95 -8.55
CA ASN A 115 4.58 -6.84 -8.36
C ASN A 115 6.04 -7.20 -8.62
N VAL A 116 6.48 -8.40 -8.23
CA VAL A 116 7.87 -8.84 -8.38
C VAL A 116 8.19 -9.25 -9.82
N SER A 117 7.25 -9.90 -10.52
CA SER A 117 7.47 -10.40 -11.88
C SER A 117 7.91 -9.31 -12.88
N VAL A 118 7.40 -8.10 -12.74
CA VAL A 118 7.70 -6.95 -13.61
C VAL A 118 9.01 -6.23 -13.28
N CYS A 119 9.64 -6.57 -12.16
CA CYS A 119 10.86 -5.89 -11.71
C CYS A 119 12.14 -6.56 -12.23
N PHE A 120 12.07 -7.86 -12.59
CA PHE A 120 13.25 -8.68 -12.90
C PHE A 120 14.06 -8.15 -14.07
N TYR A 121 13.37 -7.81 -15.15
CA TYR A 121 13.98 -7.26 -16.36
C TYR A 121 13.31 -5.92 -16.74
N PRO A 122 13.99 -5.05 -17.51
CA PRO A 122 13.37 -3.89 -18.10
C PRO A 122 12.15 -4.27 -18.95
N ILE A 123 11.01 -3.61 -18.74
CA ILE A 123 9.74 -3.88 -19.45
C ILE A 123 9.87 -4.04 -20.98
N PRO A 124 10.70 -3.26 -21.71
CA PRO A 124 10.87 -3.45 -23.15
C PRO A 124 11.42 -4.82 -23.57
N LEU A 125 12.11 -5.53 -22.66
CA LEU A 125 12.67 -6.86 -22.90
C LEU A 125 11.72 -7.99 -22.50
N LEU A 126 10.63 -7.68 -21.78
CA LEU A 126 9.64 -8.68 -21.41
C LEU A 126 8.58 -8.87 -22.51
N PRO A 127 7.96 -10.06 -22.59
CA PRO A 127 6.77 -10.28 -23.41
C PRO A 127 5.69 -9.21 -23.18
N GLY A 128 4.93 -8.87 -24.21
CA GLY A 128 3.95 -7.78 -24.19
C GLY A 128 2.92 -7.85 -23.05
N VAL A 129 2.67 -9.04 -22.50
CA VAL A 129 1.81 -9.25 -21.33
C VAL A 129 2.31 -8.47 -20.10
N PHE A 130 3.62 -8.35 -19.87
CA PHE A 130 4.18 -7.67 -18.70
C PHE A 130 4.19 -6.14 -18.78
N ARG A 131 3.59 -5.57 -19.84
CA ARG A 131 3.44 -4.11 -19.97
C ARG A 131 2.56 -3.50 -18.87
N TYR A 132 1.75 -4.28 -18.17
CA TYR A 132 1.03 -3.81 -16.98
C TYR A 132 1.98 -3.30 -15.89
N GLY A 133 3.26 -3.72 -15.91
CA GLY A 133 4.27 -3.32 -14.93
C GLY A 133 4.49 -1.81 -14.81
N TYR A 134 4.19 -1.02 -15.86
CA TYR A 134 4.27 0.43 -15.79
C TYR A 134 3.36 1.03 -14.72
N ALA A 135 2.20 0.40 -14.49
CA ALA A 135 1.25 0.82 -13.48
C ALA A 135 1.56 0.24 -12.10
N MET A 136 2.48 -0.71 -11.97
CA MET A 136 2.68 -1.44 -10.71
C MET A 136 3.58 -0.65 -9.73
N PRO A 137 3.24 -0.66 -8.43
CA PRO A 137 3.95 0.15 -7.45
C PRO A 137 5.41 -0.26 -7.28
N PHE A 138 5.72 -1.56 -7.30
CA PHE A 138 7.09 -2.05 -7.17
C PHE A 138 8.02 -1.55 -8.28
N TYR A 139 7.54 -1.57 -9.51
CA TYR A 139 8.31 -1.12 -10.67
C TYR A 139 8.65 0.38 -10.55
N ASN A 140 7.67 1.20 -10.15
CA ASN A 140 7.84 2.63 -9.97
C ASN A 140 8.80 2.97 -8.82
N VAL A 141 8.70 2.27 -7.67
CA VAL A 141 9.67 2.41 -6.57
C VAL A 141 11.07 2.01 -7.04
N GLN A 142 11.22 0.88 -7.72
CA GLN A 142 12.54 0.43 -8.20
C GLN A 142 13.18 1.46 -9.14
N ARG A 143 12.40 2.04 -10.05
CA ARG A 143 12.87 3.08 -10.97
C ARG A 143 13.25 4.36 -10.26
N ALA A 144 12.48 4.79 -9.27
CA ALA A 144 12.82 5.95 -8.45
C ALA A 144 14.15 5.72 -7.71
N VAL A 145 14.35 4.55 -7.10
CA VAL A 145 15.62 4.21 -6.43
C VAL A 145 16.79 4.22 -7.41
N ARG A 146 16.64 3.62 -8.60
CA ARG A 146 17.68 3.65 -9.65
C ARG A 146 17.97 5.06 -10.15
N THR A 147 16.96 5.92 -10.20
CA THR A 147 17.12 7.33 -10.57
C THR A 147 17.92 8.09 -9.51
N ILE A 148 17.66 7.83 -8.23
CA ILE A 148 18.34 8.49 -7.10
C ILE A 148 19.80 8.03 -7.00
N VAL A 149 20.05 6.72 -7.08
CA VAL A 149 21.39 6.14 -6.86
C VAL A 149 22.29 6.29 -8.10
N PHE A 150 21.75 6.02 -9.29
CA PHE A 150 22.56 5.96 -10.52
C PHE A 150 22.35 7.15 -11.45
N GLY A 151 21.47 8.11 -11.13
CA GLY A 151 21.26 9.29 -11.96
C GLY A 151 20.63 8.98 -13.32
N THR A 152 19.79 7.94 -13.40
CA THR A 152 19.10 7.56 -14.64
C THR A 152 18.00 8.57 -15.03
N LYS A 153 17.31 8.34 -16.16
CA LYS A 153 16.28 9.25 -16.70
C LYS A 153 15.31 9.72 -15.61
N ASN A 154 15.21 11.04 -15.44
CA ASN A 154 14.37 11.65 -14.41
C ASN A 154 12.87 11.47 -14.73
N GLN A 155 12.28 10.42 -14.19
CA GLN A 155 10.83 10.18 -14.21
C GLN A 155 10.28 10.06 -12.79
N LEU A 156 10.92 10.72 -11.82
CA LEU A 156 10.51 10.69 -10.42
C LEU A 156 9.06 11.14 -10.26
N GLY A 157 8.65 12.26 -10.89
CA GLY A 157 7.28 12.75 -10.81
C GLY A 157 6.22 11.73 -11.26
N LEU A 158 6.49 10.99 -12.34
CA LEU A 158 5.60 9.92 -12.81
C LEU A 158 5.53 8.78 -11.78
N ASN A 159 6.69 8.35 -11.27
CA ASN A 159 6.75 7.28 -10.29
C ASN A 159 5.97 7.64 -9.01
N PHE A 160 6.10 8.88 -8.52
CA PHE A 160 5.33 9.40 -7.40
C PHE A 160 3.82 9.44 -7.71
N GLY A 161 3.45 9.90 -8.92
CA GLY A 161 2.05 9.94 -9.36
C GLY A 161 1.38 8.57 -9.36
N VAL A 162 2.07 7.53 -9.82
CA VAL A 162 1.53 6.15 -9.80
C VAL A 162 1.28 5.66 -8.37
N GLN A 163 2.17 5.96 -7.42
CA GLN A 163 1.95 5.58 -6.02
C GLN A 163 0.72 6.28 -5.43
N ILE A 164 0.57 7.57 -5.69
CA ILE A 164 -0.57 8.35 -5.22
C ILE A 164 -1.87 7.83 -5.85
N ALA A 165 -1.85 7.45 -7.13
CA ALA A 165 -3.00 6.84 -7.79
C ALA A 165 -3.43 5.53 -7.10
N TRP A 166 -2.48 4.66 -6.74
CA TRP A 166 -2.80 3.44 -5.98
C TRP A 166 -3.32 3.70 -4.57
N ILE A 167 -2.77 4.71 -3.88
CA ILE A 167 -3.30 5.14 -2.59
C ILE A 167 -4.75 5.60 -2.76
N ALA A 168 -5.03 6.46 -3.75
CA ALA A 168 -6.37 6.95 -4.02
C ALA A 168 -7.35 5.80 -4.35
N VAL A 169 -6.96 4.86 -5.21
CA VAL A 169 -7.75 3.66 -5.52
C VAL A 169 -8.04 2.85 -4.26
N SER A 170 -7.04 2.67 -3.38
CA SER A 170 -7.21 1.93 -2.13
C SER A 170 -8.18 2.63 -1.16
N LEU A 171 -8.08 3.96 -1.06
CA LEU A 171 -8.99 4.77 -0.24
C LEU A 171 -10.43 4.70 -0.76
N VAL A 172 -10.63 4.83 -2.07
CA VAL A 172 -11.94 4.71 -2.71
C VAL A 172 -12.52 3.32 -2.45
N SER A 173 -11.72 2.26 -2.63
CA SER A 173 -12.14 0.88 -2.33
C SER A 173 -12.59 0.72 -0.88
N ILE A 174 -11.84 1.25 0.10
CA ILE A 174 -12.21 1.18 1.52
C ILE A 174 -13.55 1.88 1.78
N VAL A 175 -13.76 3.07 1.23
CA VAL A 175 -15.00 3.84 1.42
C VAL A 175 -16.19 3.15 0.76
N LEU A 176 -16.04 2.68 -0.48
CA LEU A 176 -17.10 1.99 -1.22
C LEU A 176 -17.54 0.70 -0.53
N ILE A 177 -16.59 -0.13 -0.08
CA ILE A 177 -16.91 -1.40 0.59
C ILE A 177 -17.65 -1.15 1.91
N GLN A 178 -17.25 -0.12 2.66
CA GLN A 178 -17.96 0.24 3.90
C GLN A 178 -19.36 0.80 3.65
N ALA A 179 -19.53 1.60 2.59
CA ALA A 179 -20.84 2.07 2.18
C ALA A 179 -21.76 0.90 1.79
N TRP A 180 -21.23 -0.08 1.06
CA TRP A 180 -21.97 -1.27 0.64
C TRP A 180 -22.42 -2.14 1.83
N ARG A 181 -21.51 -2.47 2.76
CA ARG A 181 -21.86 -3.21 3.98
C ARG A 181 -22.96 -2.52 4.80
N ARG A 182 -22.89 -1.20 4.92
CA ARG A 182 -23.90 -0.42 5.64
C ARG A 182 -25.27 -0.47 4.95
N TRP A 183 -25.30 -0.51 3.62
CA TRP A 183 -26.55 -0.64 2.89
C TRP A 183 -27.20 -2.00 3.12
N GLU A 184 -26.41 -3.07 3.19
CA GLU A 184 -26.90 -4.40 3.55
C GLU A 184 -27.44 -4.46 4.99
N GLU A 185 -26.74 -3.87 5.95
CA GLU A 185 -27.20 -3.81 7.36
C GLU A 185 -28.54 -3.08 7.52
N ARG A 186 -28.74 -1.99 6.76
CA ARG A 186 -30.02 -1.26 6.77
C ARG A 186 -31.15 -2.12 6.20
N LYS A 187 -30.90 -2.76 5.05
CA LYS A 187 -31.87 -3.68 4.43
C LYS A 187 -32.24 -4.85 5.33
N ALA A 188 -31.27 -5.41 6.05
CA ALA A 188 -31.51 -6.50 6.99
C ALA A 188 -32.42 -6.06 8.15
N LYS A 189 -32.21 -4.86 8.71
CA LYS A 189 -33.05 -4.29 9.78
C LYS A 189 -34.47 -3.98 9.32
N ASP A 190 -34.62 -3.40 8.13
CA ASP A 190 -35.92 -3.08 7.56
C ASP A 190 -36.72 -4.36 7.24
N GLY A 191 -36.06 -5.43 6.79
CA GLY A 191 -36.67 -6.73 6.52
C GLY A 191 -37.06 -7.54 7.77
N SER A 192 -36.35 -7.37 8.90
CA SER A 192 -36.74 -7.98 10.18
C SER A 192 -37.91 -7.26 10.85
N GLY A 193 -37.95 -5.91 10.79
CA GLY A 193 -39.06 -5.14 11.37
C GLY A 193 -40.41 -5.38 10.67
N ALA A 194 -40.39 -5.67 9.37
CA ALA A 194 -41.58 -6.04 8.60
C ALA A 194 -42.11 -7.45 8.92
N LYS A 195 -41.28 -8.35 9.47
CA LYS A 195 -41.70 -9.71 9.87
C LYS A 195 -42.24 -9.79 11.30
N GLU A 196 -41.91 -8.83 12.15
CA GLU A 196 -42.36 -8.77 13.55
C GLU A 196 -43.71 -8.04 13.71
N THR A 197 -44.16 -7.38 12.63
CA THR A 197 -45.40 -6.58 12.58
C THR A 197 -46.54 -7.25 11.79
N ALA A 198 -46.32 -8.46 11.26
CA ALA A 198 -47.29 -9.29 10.53
C ALA A 198 -47.60 -10.57 11.31
#